data_AF-A0A975KE88-F1
#
_entry.id   AF-A0A975KE88-F1
#
_cell.length_a   1.000
_cell.length_b   1.000
_cell.length_c   1.000
_cell.angle_alpha   90.00
_cell.angle_beta   90.00
_cell.angle_gamma   90.00
#
_symmetry.space_group_name_H-M   'P 1'
#
loop_
_entity.id
_entity.type
_entity.pdbx_description
1 polymer ?
#
loop_
_entity_poly.entity_id
_entity_poly.type
_entity_poly.pdbx_seq_one_letter_code
_entity_poly.pdbx_strand_id
1 'polypeptide(L)' 'MRVSVGSNEYRTVLFAIDNSNVILSTKIILLNGFLKKSTKDYDKQIAKAVRILKDLAL' A
#
# COMPACT_ATOMS: atom_id res chain seq x y z
N MET A 1 3.34 3.88 3.30
CA MET A 1 3.64 4.23 4.71
C MET A 1 4.62 3.23 5.31
N ARG A 2 5.56 3.66 6.17
CA ARG A 2 6.50 2.79 6.90
C ARG A 2 6.23 2.86 8.40
N VAL A 3 6.11 1.70 9.04
CA VAL A 3 5.98 1.59 10.50
C VAL A 3 7.02 0.59 11.00
N SER A 4 7.87 1.00 11.96
CA SER A 4 8.89 0.14 12.54
C SER A 4 8.47 -0.31 13.93
N VAL A 5 8.53 -1.62 14.20
CA VAL A 5 8.18 -2.23 15.50
C VAL A 5 9.29 -3.19 15.90
N GLY A 6 10.14 -2.78 16.84
CA GLY A 6 11.38 -3.50 17.14
C GLY A 6 12.29 -3.58 15.91
N SER A 7 12.70 -4.79 15.54
CA SER A 7 13.48 -5.06 14.32
C SER A 7 12.63 -5.20 13.05
N ASN A 8 11.30 -5.17 13.16
CA ASN A 8 10.39 -5.37 12.05
C ASN A 8 10.04 -4.04 11.37
N GLU A 9 10.08 -4.03 10.03
CA GLU A 9 9.63 -2.91 9.22
C GLU A 9 8.38 -3.26 8.41
N TYR A 10 7.24 -2.69 8.78
CA TYR A 10 6.01 -2.82 8.00
C TYR A 10 5.94 -1.76 6.90
N ARG A 11 5.38 -2.17 5.77
CA ARG A 11 5.09 -1.32 4.61
C ARG A 11 3.62 -1.44 4.27
N THR A 12 2.99 -0.31 4.00
CA THR A 12 1.58 -0.25 3.57
C THR A 12 1.51 0.29 2.14
N VAL A 13 0.80 -0.43 1.28
CA VAL A 13 0.37 0.04 -0.04
C VAL A 13 -0.92 0.83 0.14
N LEU A 14 -0.95 2.02 -0.45
CA LEU A 14 -2.08 2.94 -0.40
C LEU A 14 -2.44 3.37 -1.82
N PHE A 15 -3.69 3.80 -1.98
CA PHE A 15 -4.20 4.41 -3.20
C PHE A 15 -4.76 5.79 -2.89
N ALA A 16 -4.34 6.80 -3.64
CA ALA A 16 -4.85 8.16 -3.51
C ALA A 16 -6.03 8.33 -4.48
N ILE A 17 -7.20 8.69 -3.96
CA ILE A 17 -8.46 8.68 -4.72
C ILE A 17 -8.63 9.98 -5.49
N ASP A 18 -8.33 11.10 -4.85
CA ASP A 18 -8.71 12.43 -5.29
C ASP A 18 -7.55 13.26 -5.87
N ASN A 19 -6.32 12.79 -5.71
CA ASN A 19 -5.13 13.45 -6.27
C ASN A 19 -4.03 12.43 -6.55
N SER A 20 -3.37 12.52 -7.71
CA SER A 20 -2.22 11.68 -8.05
C SER A 20 -0.98 11.97 -7.20
N ASN A 21 -0.84 13.20 -6.72
CA ASN A 21 0.15 13.55 -5.72
C ASN A 21 -0.38 13.18 -4.33
N VAL A 22 0.18 12.11 -3.76
CA VAL A 22 -0.19 11.61 -2.44
C VAL A 22 -0.06 12.65 -1.32
N ILE A 23 0.81 13.65 -1.46
CA ILE A 23 0.98 14.73 -0.47
C ILE A 23 -0.19 15.71 -0.50
N LEU A 24 -0.83 15.88 -1.65
CA LEU A 24 -1.99 16.77 -1.85
C LEU A 24 -3.34 16.05 -1.74
N SER A 25 -3.34 14.72 -1.72
CA SER A 25 -4.55 13.91 -1.61
C SER A 25 -5.18 14.08 -0.22
N THR A 26 -6.49 14.33 -0.20
CA THR A 26 -7.26 14.41 1.06
C THR A 26 -8.00 13.10 1.36
N LYS A 27 -8.08 12.20 0.37
CA LYS A 27 -8.75 10.91 0.48
C LYS A 27 -7.83 9.79 -0.01
N ILE A 28 -7.39 8.95 0.92
CA ILE A 28 -6.58 7.78 0.65
C ILE A 28 -7.28 6.50 1.12
N ILE A 29 -7.05 5.40 0.41
CA ILE A 29 -7.42 4.05 0.84
C ILE A 29 -6.13 3.30 1.19
N LEU A 30 -6.12 2.63 2.35
CA LEU A 30 -5.07 1.69 2.73
C LEU A 30 -5.49 0.29 2.28
N LEU A 31 -4.70 -0.35 1.40
CA LEU A 31 -5.09 -1.62 0.75
C LEU A 31 -4.54 -2.83 1.50
N ASN A 32 -3.23 -2.86 1.74
CA ASN A 32 -2.58 -3.94 2.44
C ASN A 32 -1.27 -3.49 3.12
N GLY A 33 -1.04 -4.03 4.32
CA GLY A 33 0.21 -3.94 5.04
C GLY A 33 0.97 -5.26 4.99
N PHE A 34 2.30 -5.20 4.87
CA PHE A 34 3.17 -6.37 4.89
C PHE A 34 4.48 -6.08 5.61
N LEU A 35 5.03 -7.12 6.26
CA LEU A 35 6.38 -7.06 6.82
C LEU A 35 7.40 -7.14 5.68
N LYS A 36 8.29 -6.16 5.60
CA LYS A 36 9.38 -6.14 4.62
C LYS A 36 10.40 -7.22 4.97
N LYS A 37 10.39 -8.32 4.20
CA LYS A 37 11.39 -9.39 4.29
C LYS A 37 12.43 -9.27 3.18
N SER A 38 11.99 -8.98 1.96
CA SER A 38 12.86 -8.77 0.79
C SER A 38 12.24 -7.77 -0.21
N THR A 39 13.02 -7.32 -1.20
CA THR A 39 12.50 -6.50 -2.31
C THR A 39 11.58 -7.29 -3.25
N LYS A 40 11.72 -8.62 -3.31
CA LYS A 40 10.89 -9.51 -4.16
C LYS A 40 9.43 -9.59 -3.70
N ASP A 41 9.13 -9.19 -2.47
CA ASP A 41 7.77 -9.22 -1.94
C ASP A 41 6.90 -8.07 -2.48
N TYR A 42 7.51 -6.98 -2.97
CA TYR A 42 6.77 -5.79 -3.40
C TYR A 42 5.83 -6.10 -4.57
N ASP A 43 6.29 -6.79 -5.61
CA ASP A 43 5.49 -7.10 -6.79
C ASP A 43 4.23 -7.90 -6.42
N LYS A 44 4.37 -8.87 -5.51
CA LYS A 44 3.24 -9.66 -5.00
C LYS A 44 2.23 -8.80 -4.24
N GLN A 45 2.72 -7.87 -3.42
CA GLN A 45 1.87 -6.99 -2.63
C GLN A 45 1.19 -5.93 -3.50
N ILE A 46 1.85 -5.46 -4.57
CA ILE A 46 1.27 -4.56 -5.58
C ILE A 46 0.18 -5.30 -6.37
N ALA A 47 0.44 -6.52 -6.84
CA ALA A 47 -0.56 -7.32 -7.54
C ALA A 47 -1.80 -7.58 -6.67
N LYS A 48 -1.60 -7.84 -5.38
CA LYS A 48 -2.70 -7.97 -4.40
C LYS A 48 -3.48 -6.67 -4.25
N ALA A 49 -2.80 -5.54 -4.14
CA ALA A 49 -3.42 -4.22 -4.04
C ALA A 49 -4.27 -3.89 -5.28
N VAL A 50 -3.75 -4.14 -6.47
CA VAL A 50 -4.46 -3.95 -7.76
C VAL A 50 -5.70 -4.83 -7.83
N ARG A 51 -5.63 -6.07 -7.35
CA ARG A 51 -6.81 -6.95 -7.28
C ARG A 51 -7.88 -6.39 -6.34
N ILE A 52 -7.50 -5.94 -5.14
CA ILE A 52 -8.44 -5.32 -4.18
C ILE A 52 -9.13 -4.10 -4.80
N LEU A 53 -8.39 -3.25 -5.52
CA LEU A 53 -8.98 -2.09 -6.20
C LEU A 53 -10.02 -2.50 -7.25
N LYS A 54 -9.69 -3.49 -8.09
CA LYS A 54 -10.63 -4.03 -9.09
C LYS A 54 -11.89 -4.62 -8.45
N ASP A 55 -11.72 -5.35 -7.35
CA ASP A 55 -12.84 -5.96 -6.61
C ASP A 55 -13.74 -4.89 -5.95
N LEU A 56 -13.20 -3.72 -5.62
CA LEU A 56 -13.94 -2.56 -5.10
C LEU A 56 -14.60 -1.70 -6.20
N ALA A 57 -14.43 -2.06 -7.48
CA ALA A 57 -14.93 -1.31 -8.64
C ALA A 57 -14.48 0.17 -8.69
N LEU A 58 -13.27 0.45 -8.21
CA LEU A 58 -12.60 1.76 -8.27
C LEU A 58 -11.60 1.86 -9.42
#